data_AF-A0A416S422-F1
#
_entry.id   AF-A0A416S422-F1
#
_cell.length_a   1.000
_cell.length_b   1.000
_cell.length_c   1.000
_cell.angle_alpha   90.00
_cell.angle_beta   90.00
_cell.angle_gamma   90.00
#
_symmetry.space_group_name_H-M   'P 1'
#
loop_
_entity.id
_entity.type
_entity.pdbx_description
1 polymer ?
#
loop_
_entity_poly.entity_id
_entity_poly.type
_entity_poly.pdbx_seq_one_letter_code
_entity_poly.pdbx_strand_id
1 'polypeptide(L)'
;MEDSILKSLLLRPGMEGREKDLEDMIHDSIIEMRGYLNYDDGEMLPEGCMPAVKELALIRFNQDGAEGLQSESQSSGGSITYTNILPDNVKRIIRRYRRLPG
;
A
#
# COMPACT_ATOMS: atom_id res chain seq x y z
N MET A 1 -6.42 10.45 7.90
CA MET A 1 -5.58 9.97 6.78
C MET A 1 -6.28 8.85 6.02
N GLU A 2 -6.69 7.78 6.71
CA GLU A 2 -7.36 6.60 6.15
C GLU A 2 -8.54 6.96 5.24
N ASP A 3 -9.55 7.69 5.75
CA ASP A 3 -10.71 8.11 4.95
C ASP A 3 -10.36 8.83 3.64
N SER A 4 -9.32 9.67 3.68
CA SER A 4 -8.88 10.44 2.51
C SER A 4 -8.19 9.55 1.48
N ILE A 5 -7.48 8.52 1.93
CA ILE A 5 -6.88 7.52 1.06
C ILE A 5 -7.99 6.63 0.47
N LEU A 6 -8.88 6.10 1.31
CA LEU A 6 -10.00 5.23 0.92
C LEU A 6 -10.87 5.91 -0.14
N LYS A 7 -11.36 7.13 0.14
CA LYS A 7 -12.15 7.92 -0.83
C LYS A 7 -11.43 8.08 -2.17
N SER A 8 -10.12 8.29 -2.14
CA SER A 8 -9.34 8.43 -3.37
C SER A 8 -9.10 7.11 -4.10
N LEU A 9 -9.07 5.97 -3.40
CA LEU A 9 -8.92 4.65 -4.02
C LEU A 9 -10.23 4.20 -4.66
N LEU A 10 -11.37 4.41 -4.00
CA LEU A 10 -12.69 4.07 -4.53
C LEU A 10 -13.09 4.84 -5.80
N LEU A 11 -12.39 5.92 -6.15
CA LEU A 11 -12.54 6.61 -7.43
C LEU A 11 -11.89 5.87 -8.60
N ARG A 12 -11.11 4.82 -8.34
CA ARG A 12 -10.42 4.04 -9.37
C ARG A 12 -11.33 2.91 -9.86
N PRO A 13 -11.34 2.63 -11.18
CA PRO A 13 -12.09 1.49 -11.70
C PRO A 13 -11.63 0.16 -11.10
N GLY A 14 -12.56 -0.74 -10.79
CA GLY A 14 -12.28 -2.08 -10.29
C GLY A 14 -12.06 -2.14 -8.77
N MET A 15 -12.35 -1.05 -8.06
CA MET A 15 -12.26 -0.95 -6.60
C MET A 15 -13.64 -0.77 -5.93
N GLU A 16 -14.70 -0.68 -6.71
CA GLU A 16 -16.08 -0.55 -6.22
C GLU A 16 -16.50 -1.80 -5.44
N GLY A 17 -17.12 -1.63 -4.27
CA GLY A 17 -17.58 -2.76 -3.44
C GLY A 17 -16.48 -3.48 -2.67
N ARG A 18 -15.26 -2.94 -2.65
CA ARG A 18 -14.08 -3.48 -1.94
C ARG A 18 -13.68 -2.60 -0.75
N GLU A 19 -14.62 -1.82 -0.21
CA GLU A 19 -14.36 -0.81 0.82
C GLU A 19 -13.66 -1.41 2.03
N LYS A 20 -14.18 -2.52 2.56
CA LYS A 20 -13.62 -3.17 3.74
C LYS A 20 -12.21 -3.71 3.49
N ASP A 21 -11.98 -4.36 2.35
CA ASP A 21 -10.66 -4.89 2.00
C ASP A 21 -9.64 -3.74 1.84
N LEU A 22 -10.06 -2.63 1.25
CA LEU A 22 -9.22 -1.43 1.12
C LEU A 22 -8.95 -0.78 2.48
N GLU A 23 -9.93 -0.72 3.38
CA GLU A 23 -9.74 -0.22 4.75
C GLU A 23 -8.64 -1.03 5.47
N ASP A 24 -8.74 -2.36 5.44
CA ASP A 24 -7.75 -3.27 6.05
C ASP A 24 -6.36 -3.07 5.41
N MET A 25 -6.27 -3.02 4.07
CA MET A 25 -4.99 -2.82 3.36
C MET A 25 -4.37 -1.44 3.61
N ILE A 26 -5.18 -0.38 3.74
CA ILE A 26 -4.71 0.96 4.10
C ILE A 26 -4.18 0.94 5.53
N HIS A 27 -4.90 0.32 6.46
CA HIS A 27 -4.50 0.21 7.85
C HIS A 27 -3.13 -0.49 7.99
N ASP A 28 -2.98 -1.65 7.35
CA ASP A 28 -1.71 -2.39 7.30
C ASP A 28 -0.57 -1.55 6.71
N SER A 29 -0.86 -0.82 5.63
CA SER A 29 0.12 0.06 4.99
C SER A 29 0.55 1.22 5.90
N ILE A 30 -0.32 1.70 6.80
CA ILE A 30 0.04 2.71 7.80
C ILE A 30 0.94 2.12 8.87
N ILE A 31 0.62 0.92 9.38
CA ILE A 31 1.46 0.21 10.37
C ILE A 31 2.86 -0.02 9.78
N GLU A 32 2.93 -0.53 8.56
CA GLU A 32 4.20 -0.77 7.87
C GLU A 32 5.00 0.52 7.66
N MET A 33 4.33 1.60 7.25
CA MET A 33 4.95 2.90 7.08
C MET A 33 5.50 3.46 8.40
N ARG A 34 4.82 3.27 9.54
CA ARG A 34 5.37 3.64 10.86
C ARG A 34 6.68 2.91 11.14
N GLY A 35 6.71 1.60 10.87
CA GLY A 35 7.92 0.79 10.96
C GLY A 35 9.07 1.33 10.10
N TYR A 36 8.81 1.71 8.84
CA TYR A 36 9.83 2.29 7.98
C TYR A 36 10.36 3.65 8.47
N LEU A 37 9.52 4.41 9.16
CA LEU A 37 9.83 5.78 9.58
C LEU A 37 10.36 5.88 11.00
N ASN A 38 10.41 4.78 11.76
CA ASN A 38 10.70 4.75 13.20
C ASN A 38 9.71 5.63 14.00
N TYR A 39 8.41 5.41 13.77
CA TYR A 39 7.33 6.01 14.56
C TYR A 39 6.76 4.92 15.48
N ASP A 40 6.33 5.31 16.67
CA ASP A 40 5.72 4.40 17.64
C ASP A 40 4.32 3.96 17.19
N ASP A 41 3.85 2.87 17.78
CA ASP A 41 2.49 2.38 17.59
C ASP A 41 1.48 3.43 18.06
N GLY A 42 0.54 3.77 17.17
CA GLY A 42 -0.48 4.79 17.42
C GLY A 42 -0.06 6.22 17.10
N GLU A 43 1.22 6.50 16.80
CA GLU A 43 1.60 7.84 16.34
C GLU A 43 0.97 8.17 14.99
N MET A 44 0.55 9.42 14.83
CA MET A 44 0.01 9.91 13.56
C MET A 44 1.13 10.17 12.56
N LEU A 45 1.03 9.54 11.39
CA LEU A 45 1.94 9.80 10.28
C LEU A 45 1.71 11.22 9.73
N PRO A 46 2.77 11.95 9.31
CA PRO A 46 2.62 13.21 8.61
C PRO A 46 1.83 13.07 7.31
N GLU A 47 1.01 14.06 6.93
CA GLU A 47 0.23 14.04 5.68
C GLU A 47 1.09 13.81 4.42
N GLY A 48 2.35 14.26 4.44
CA GLY A 48 3.30 13.99 3.36
C GLY A 48 3.60 12.51 3.12
N CYS A 49 3.22 11.61 4.03
CA CYS A 49 3.32 10.16 3.88
C CYS A 49 2.14 9.54 3.11
N MET A 50 1.02 10.27 2.94
CA MET A 50 -0.20 9.77 2.29
C MET A 50 0.05 9.14 0.92
N PRO A 51 0.87 9.72 0.01
CA PRO A 51 1.12 9.10 -1.28
C PRO A 51 1.81 7.74 -1.16
N ALA A 52 2.72 7.58 -0.18
CA ALA A 52 3.42 6.31 0.02
C ALA A 52 2.50 5.24 0.60
N VAL A 53 1.68 5.60 1.60
CA VAL A 53 0.67 4.69 2.17
C VAL A 53 -0.31 4.22 1.09
N LYS A 54 -0.79 5.14 0.25
CA LYS A 54 -1.69 4.82 -0.86
C LYS A 54 -1.04 3.87 -1.87
N GLU A 55 0.24 4.08 -2.19
CA GLU A 55 0.98 3.21 -3.11
C GLU A 55 1.13 1.80 -2.55
N LEU A 56 1.46 1.66 -1.25
CA LEU A 56 1.55 0.36 -0.58
C LEU A 56 0.20 -0.37 -0.57
N ALA A 57 -0.89 0.33 -0.27
CA ALA A 57 -2.23 -0.26 -0.30
C ALA A 57 -2.61 -0.75 -1.71
N LEU A 58 -2.26 -0.01 -2.76
CA LEU A 58 -2.47 -0.42 -4.15
C LEU A 58 -1.67 -1.67 -4.52
N ILE A 59 -0.42 -1.76 -4.07
CA ILE A 59 0.42 -2.95 -4.31
C ILE A 59 -0.23 -4.18 -3.68
N ARG A 60 -0.67 -4.06 -2.42
CA ARG A 60 -1.38 -5.14 -1.70
C ARG A 60 -2.64 -5.57 -2.44
N PHE A 61 -3.47 -4.60 -2.84
CA PHE A 61 -4.70 -4.87 -3.59
C PHE A 61 -4.44 -5.61 -4.91
N ASN A 62 -3.42 -5.17 -5.66
CA ASN A 62 -3.07 -5.80 -6.92
C ASN A 62 -2.48 -7.21 -6.74
N GLN A 63 -1.73 -7.44 -5.66
CA GLN A 63 -1.18 -8.76 -5.32
C GLN A 63 -2.29 -9.74 -4.93
N ASP A 64 -3.22 -9.32 -4.08
CA ASP A 64 -4.39 -10.11 -3.67
C ASP A 64 -5.22 -10.57 -4.88
N GLY A 65 -5.48 -9.67 -5.83
CA GLY A 65 -6.15 -10.03 -7.09
C GLY A 65 -5.32 -10.92 -8.03
N ALA A 66 -3.99 -10.76 -8.04
CA ALA A 66 -3.09 -11.55 -8.88
C ALA A 66 -2.94 -12.99 -8.40
N GLU A 67 -3.00 -13.26 -7.09
CA GLU A 67 -2.93 -14.63 -6.54
C GLU A 67 -4.15 -15.48 -6.96
N GLY A 68 -5.34 -14.85 -7.03
CA GLY A 68 -6.54 -15.47 -7.61
C GLY A 68 -6.37 -15.79 -9.10
N LEU A 69 -5.86 -14.83 -9.89
CA LEU A 69 -5.60 -15.03 -11.31
C LEU A 69 -4.50 -16.06 -11.58
N GLN A 70 -3.40 -16.09 -10.81
CA GLN A 70 -2.33 -17.09 -10.97
C GLN A 70 -2.81 -18.50 -10.64
N SER A 71 -3.75 -18.65 -9.69
CA SER A 71 -4.41 -19.93 -9.41
C SER A 71 -5.27 -20.41 -10.58
N GLU A 72 -5.85 -19.49 -11.36
CA GLU A 72 -6.63 -19.79 -12.58
C GLU A 72 -5.76 -19.88 -13.86
N SER A 73 -4.59 -19.23 -13.90
CA SER A 73 -3.83 -18.92 -15.12
C SER A 73 -2.60 -19.78 -15.38
N GLN A 74 -2.52 -21.02 -14.87
CA GLN A 74 -1.52 -22.03 -15.30
C GLN A 74 -1.56 -22.38 -16.82
N SER A 75 -2.28 -21.60 -17.66
CA SER A 75 -2.44 -21.78 -19.10
C SER A 75 -2.02 -20.59 -19.99
N SER A 76 -1.60 -19.42 -19.45
CA SER A 76 -1.23 -18.29 -20.32
C SER A 76 -0.11 -17.39 -19.78
N GLY A 77 1.14 -17.80 -20.04
CA GLY A 77 2.15 -17.02 -20.79
C GLY A 77 2.55 -15.59 -20.40
N GLY A 78 2.19 -15.05 -19.24
CA GLY A 78 2.60 -13.71 -18.82
C GLY A 78 3.09 -13.67 -17.38
N SER A 79 4.39 -13.91 -17.15
CA SER A 79 4.97 -13.77 -15.81
C SER A 79 5.10 -12.27 -15.48
N ILE A 80 4.11 -11.71 -14.81
CA ILE A 80 4.21 -10.38 -14.19
C ILE A 80 5.02 -10.57 -12.91
N THR A 81 6.34 -10.41 -12.98
CA THR A 81 7.19 -10.44 -11.78
C THR A 81 6.98 -9.15 -10.99
N TYR A 82 6.03 -9.13 -10.06
CA TYR A 82 6.00 -8.11 -9.01
C TYR A 82 7.25 -8.32 -8.15
N THR A 83 8.30 -7.57 -8.45
CA THR A 83 9.53 -7.61 -7.63
C THR A 83 9.21 -7.05 -6.24
N ASN A 84 9.68 -7.72 -5.19
CA ASN A 84 9.54 -7.31 -3.77
C ASN A 84 10.30 -6.01 -3.41
N ILE A 85 10.50 -5.12 -4.38
CA ILE A 85 11.27 -3.89 -4.23
C ILE A 85 10.28 -2.75 -3.99
N LEU A 86 10.48 -1.99 -2.90
CA LEU A 86 9.69 -0.79 -2.65
C LEU A 86 9.77 0.19 -3.83
N PRO A 87 8.65 0.78 -4.27
CA PRO A 87 8.66 1.82 -5.29
C PRO A 87 9.55 3.02 -4.94
N ASP A 88 10.14 3.66 -5.94
CA ASP A 88 11.11 4.75 -5.69
C ASP A 88 10.49 6.00 -5.06
N ASN A 89 9.22 6.29 -5.36
CA ASN A 89 8.44 7.32 -4.68
C ASN A 89 8.26 7.01 -3.18
N VAL A 90 7.97 5.75 -2.83
CA VAL A 90 7.85 5.28 -1.44
C VAL A 90 9.20 5.43 -0.74
N LYS A 91 10.29 4.93 -1.33
CA LYS A 91 11.64 5.09 -0.77
C LYS A 91 12.01 6.56 -0.54
N ARG A 92 11.63 7.47 -1.44
CA ARG A 92 11.90 8.91 -1.30
C ARG A 92 11.15 9.52 -0.12
N ILE A 93 9.90 9.14 0.10
CA ILE A 93 9.11 9.59 1.24
C ILE A 93 9.70 9.05 2.55
N ILE A 94 10.07 7.77 2.57
CA ILE A 94 10.74 7.16 3.73
C ILE A 94 12.00 7.95 4.11
N ARG A 95 12.88 8.24 3.15
CA ARG A 95 14.10 9.04 3.41
C ARG A 95 13.82 10.43 3.97
N ARG A 96 12.69 11.04 3.63
CA ARG A 96 12.33 12.40 4.08
C ARG A 96 11.80 12.42 5.51
N TYR A 97 10.97 11.45 5.88
CA TYR A 97 10.23 11.49 7.14
C TYR A 97 10.77 10.54 8.22
N ARG A 98 11.71 9.66 7.87
CA ARG A 98 12.27 8.69 8.81
C ARG A 98 13.03 9.41 9.93
N ARG A 99 12.67 9.08 11.18
CA ARG A 99 13.36 9.54 12.38
C ARG A 99 14.61 8.68 12.63
N LEU A 100 15.59 9.25 13.30
CA LEU A 100 16.72 8.45 13.78
C LEU A 100 16.20 7.47 14.83
N PRO A 101 16.68 6.21 14.83
CA PRO A 101 16.40 5.31 15.93
C PRO A 101 16.95 5.94 17.22
N GLY A 102 16.11 6.02 18.25
CA GLY A 102 16.48 6.48 19.58
C GLY A 102 17.38 5.48 20.32
#